data_AF-A0AA88HMP9-F1
#
_entry.id   AF-A0AA88HMP9-F1
#
_cell.length_a   1.000
_cell.length_b   1.000
_cell.length_c   1.000
_cell.angle_alpha   90.00
_cell.angle_beta   90.00
_cell.angle_gamma   90.00
#
_symmetry.space_group_name_H-M   'P 1'
#
loop_
_entity.id
_entity.type
_entity.pdbx_description
1 polymer ?
#
loop_
_entity_poly.entity_id
_entity_poly.type
_entity_poly.pdbx_seq_one_letter_code
_entity_poly.pdbx_strand_id
1 'polypeptide(L)'
;MYESLLKEQLYGSAKQATRRWWVRPVLRKRETDGAFSKLVQYLEKEDPQWYFEYLRMTPTKFKELLAIVKSKIEKKHTNWKRPISAATRLALTIRHLATGESKRSLSYQYLIGRSTVTLIVAETTEAIWTSMKSQCLKPPTQSTFQTIADKFLRRWDFPN
;
A
#
# COMPACT_ATOMS: atom_id res chain seq x y z
N MET A 1 38.28 -2.67 30.66
CA MET A 1 37.67 -1.57 31.45
C MET A 1 37.48 -0.30 30.63
N TYR A 2 38.45 0.10 29.79
CA TYR A 2 38.34 1.29 28.93
C TYR A 2 37.35 1.12 27.74
N GLU A 3 37.30 -0.08 27.13
CA GLU A 3 36.39 -0.35 25.99
C GLU A 3 34.90 -0.36 26.34
N SER A 4 34.54 -0.72 27.58
CA SER A 4 33.14 -0.72 28.04
C SER A 4 32.62 0.71 28.25
N LEU A 5 33.47 1.60 28.75
CA LEU A 5 33.18 3.04 28.91
C LEU A 5 33.01 3.75 27.57
N LEU A 6 33.82 3.38 26.56
CA LEU A 6 33.73 3.93 25.20
C LEU A 6 32.44 3.51 24.48
N LYS A 7 31.96 2.27 24.68
CA LYS A 7 30.68 1.81 24.11
C LYS A 7 29.49 2.52 24.74
N GLU A 8 29.53 2.81 26.03
CA GLU A 8 28.46 3.52 26.73
C GLU A 8 28.39 5.01 26.36
N GLN A 9 29.54 5.63 26.04
CA GLN A 9 29.62 7.00 25.52
C GLN A 9 29.24 7.12 24.04
N LEU A 10 29.61 6.14 23.19
CA LEU A 10 29.28 6.15 21.75
C LEU A 10 27.87 5.64 21.45
N TYR A 11 27.32 4.74 22.27
CA TYR A 11 25.98 4.17 22.14
C TYR A 11 25.10 4.50 23.35
N GLY A 12 25.17 5.75 23.84
CA GLY A 12 24.28 6.23 24.89
C GLY A 12 22.83 5.86 24.56
N SER A 13 22.21 5.04 25.40
CA SER A 13 20.84 4.55 25.20
C SER A 13 19.91 5.75 25.03
N ALA A 14 19.50 6.02 23.79
CA ALA A 14 18.59 7.11 23.49
C ALA A 14 17.31 6.88 24.28
N LYS A 15 17.11 7.64 25.36
CA LYS A 15 15.90 7.56 26.19
C LYS A 15 14.71 7.72 25.26
N GLN A 16 13.94 6.65 25.06
CA GLN A 16 12.77 6.68 24.21
C GLN A 16 11.81 7.73 24.76
N ALA A 17 11.60 8.81 24.00
CA ALA A 17 10.66 9.84 24.36
C ALA A 17 9.30 9.19 24.68
N THR A 18 8.73 9.53 25.84
CA THR A 18 7.42 9.02 26.23
C THR A 18 6.41 9.44 25.17
N ARG A 19 5.75 8.45 24.55
CA ARG A 19 4.78 8.73 23.49
C ARG A 19 3.63 9.53 24.08
N ARG A 20 3.44 10.78 23.62
CA ARG A 20 2.26 11.61 23.97
C ARG A 20 0.95 10.87 23.77
N TRP A 21 0.88 10.00 22.75
CA TRP A 21 -0.31 9.20 22.44
C TRP A 21 0.08 7.78 22.02
N TRP A 22 -0.60 6.77 22.59
CA TRP A 22 -0.58 5.41 22.05
C TRP A 22 -1.19 5.35 20.65
N VAL A 23 -2.37 5.97 20.48
CA VAL A 23 -3.01 6.23 19.20
C VAL A 23 -3.57 7.65 19.24
N ARG A 24 -3.22 8.47 18.24
CA ARG A 24 -3.76 9.83 18.12
C ARG A 24 -5.29 9.78 18.08
N PRO A 25 -6.02 10.63 18.83
CA PRO A 25 -7.48 10.57 18.92
C PRO A 25 -8.20 10.57 17.57
N VAL A 26 -7.73 11.37 16.60
CA VAL A 26 -8.31 11.43 15.25
C VAL A 26 -8.29 10.10 14.51
N LEU A 27 -7.26 9.27 14.74
CA LEU A 27 -7.10 7.96 14.08
C LEU A 27 -8.06 6.91 14.63
N ARG A 28 -8.71 7.16 15.79
CA ARG A 28 -9.72 6.26 16.36
C ARG A 28 -11.00 6.27 15.52
N LYS A 29 -11.25 7.36 14.80
CA LYS A 29 -12.43 7.53 13.92
C LYS A 29 -12.25 6.91 12.54
N ARG A 30 -11.19 6.14 12.28
CA ARG A 30 -10.97 5.52 10.96
C ARG A 30 -12.16 4.72 10.43
N GLU A 31 -12.80 3.91 11.27
CA GLU A 31 -13.88 3.03 10.82
C GLU A 31 -15.13 3.83 10.42
N THR A 32 -15.31 5.04 10.96
CA THR A 32 -16.46 5.90 10.65
C THR A 32 -16.12 6.96 9.62
N ASP A 33 -14.93 7.57 9.71
CA ASP A 33 -14.53 8.79 8.99
C ASP A 33 -13.39 8.58 8.00
N GLY A 34 -12.75 7.41 7.99
CA GLY A 34 -11.69 7.10 7.03
C GLY A 34 -12.24 7.02 5.60
N ALA A 35 -11.41 7.42 4.63
CA ALA A 35 -11.77 7.47 3.22
C ALA A 35 -12.39 6.16 2.70
N PHE A 36 -11.94 4.99 3.16
CA PHE A 36 -12.58 3.73 2.76
C PHE A 36 -14.04 3.64 3.23
N SER A 37 -14.29 3.85 4.53
CA SER A 37 -15.61 3.70 5.13
C SER A 37 -16.60 4.77 4.68
N LYS A 38 -16.13 6.01 4.45
CA LYS A 38 -16.97 7.10 3.95
C LYS A 38 -17.00 7.17 2.44
N LEU A 39 -15.87 7.58 1.84
CA LEU A 39 -15.82 7.95 0.43
C LEU A 39 -15.95 6.72 -0.48
N VAL A 40 -15.10 5.71 -0.32
CA VAL A 40 -15.06 4.57 -1.25
C VAL A 40 -16.37 3.80 -1.26
N GLN A 41 -16.95 3.53 -0.09
CA GLN A 41 -18.25 2.85 0.00
C GLN A 41 -19.42 3.71 -0.51
N TYR A 42 -19.35 5.02 -0.36
CA TYR A 42 -20.35 5.93 -0.91
C TYR A 42 -20.28 5.95 -2.45
N LEU A 43 -19.08 6.13 -3.01
CA LEU A 43 -18.85 6.11 -4.46
C LEU A 43 -19.25 4.77 -5.09
N GLU A 44 -18.98 3.65 -4.41
CA GLU A 44 -19.38 2.33 -4.91
C GLU A 44 -20.90 2.21 -5.12
N LYS A 45 -21.70 2.89 -4.30
CA LYS A 45 -23.16 2.82 -4.33
C LYS A 45 -23.79 3.87 -5.24
N GLU A 46 -23.30 5.10 -5.16
CA GLU A 46 -23.96 6.26 -5.77
C GLU A 46 -23.32 6.66 -7.11
N ASP A 47 -22.00 6.52 -7.26
CA ASP A 47 -21.27 7.00 -8.44
C ASP A 47 -20.10 6.08 -8.84
N PRO A 48 -20.38 5.03 -9.65
CA PRO A 48 -19.36 4.13 -10.16
C PRO A 48 -18.30 4.83 -11.06
N GLN A 49 -18.63 5.97 -11.67
CA GLN A 49 -17.68 6.70 -12.50
C GLN A 49 -16.61 7.35 -11.61
N TRP A 50 -17.03 8.08 -10.58
CA TRP A 50 -16.10 8.66 -9.61
C TRP A 50 -15.35 7.59 -8.81
N TYR A 51 -15.98 6.44 -8.54
CA TYR A 51 -15.28 5.29 -7.99
C TYR A 51 -14.11 4.87 -8.89
N PHE A 52 -14.36 4.73 -10.20
CA PHE A 52 -13.34 4.38 -11.17
C PHE A 52 -12.26 5.47 -11.28
N GLU A 53 -12.61 6.74 -11.23
CA GLU A 53 -11.61 7.82 -11.22
C GLU A 53 -10.74 7.78 -9.96
N TYR A 54 -11.34 7.46 -8.81
CA TYR A 54 -10.66 7.43 -7.52
C TYR A 54 -9.70 6.24 -7.38
N LEU A 55 -10.10 5.02 -7.80
CA LEU A 55 -9.32 3.78 -7.67
C LEU A 55 -8.72 3.27 -8.99
N ARG A 56 -9.04 3.86 -10.14
CA ARG A 56 -8.68 3.35 -11.50
C ARG A 56 -9.11 1.91 -11.73
N MET A 57 -10.21 1.49 -11.08
CA MET A 57 -10.70 0.13 -11.08
C MET A 57 -12.20 0.13 -10.83
N THR A 58 -12.95 -0.77 -11.49
CA THR A 58 -14.39 -0.91 -11.23
C THR A 58 -14.63 -1.63 -9.89
N PRO A 59 -15.79 -1.43 -9.24
CA PRO A 59 -16.11 -2.13 -7.99
C PRO A 59 -16.03 -3.66 -8.11
N THR A 60 -16.47 -4.21 -9.24
CA THR A 60 -16.40 -5.66 -9.51
C THR A 60 -14.96 -6.14 -9.55
N LYS A 61 -14.08 -5.46 -10.28
CA LYS A 61 -12.65 -5.80 -10.34
C LYS A 61 -11.95 -5.63 -9.01
N PHE A 62 -12.35 -4.63 -8.23
CA PHE A 62 -11.85 -4.46 -6.87
C PHE A 62 -12.21 -5.65 -5.98
N LYS A 63 -13.45 -6.15 -6.03
CA LYS A 63 -13.90 -7.33 -5.28
C LYS A 63 -13.20 -8.61 -5.73
N GLU A 64 -13.02 -8.81 -7.04
CA GLU A 64 -12.25 -9.94 -7.60
C GLU A 64 -10.80 -9.92 -7.08
N LEU A 65 -10.12 -8.78 -7.20
CA LEU A 65 -8.75 -8.62 -6.71
C LEU A 65 -8.66 -8.85 -5.20
N LEU A 66 -9.61 -8.29 -4.44
CA LEU A 66 -9.68 -8.49 -3.00
C LEU A 66 -9.78 -9.97 -2.66
N ALA A 67 -10.64 -10.73 -3.33
CA ALA A 67 -10.77 -12.17 -3.09
C ALA A 67 -9.44 -12.93 -3.29
N ILE A 68 -8.65 -12.53 -4.28
CA ILE A 68 -7.34 -13.14 -4.59
C ILE A 68 -6.30 -12.83 -3.50
N VAL A 69 -6.22 -11.57 -3.05
CA VAL A 69 -5.15 -11.14 -2.13
C VAL A 69 -5.53 -11.20 -0.65
N LYS A 70 -6.82 -11.36 -0.32
CA LYS A 70 -7.36 -11.26 1.05
C LYS A 70 -6.57 -12.10 2.04
N SER A 71 -6.33 -13.38 1.74
CA SER A 71 -5.61 -14.31 2.62
C SER A 71 -4.19 -13.87 2.97
N LYS A 72 -3.54 -13.09 2.09
CA LYS A 72 -2.17 -12.58 2.28
C LYS A 72 -2.11 -11.28 3.08
N ILE A 73 -3.15 -10.45 2.99
CA ILE A 73 -3.15 -9.10 3.59
C ILE A 73 -4.02 -8.97 4.84
N GLU A 74 -4.90 -9.94 5.08
CA GLU A 74 -5.74 -9.99 6.28
C GLU A 74 -4.89 -10.27 7.52
N LYS A 75 -5.11 -9.48 8.58
CA LYS A 75 -4.39 -9.62 9.84
C LYS A 75 -5.31 -10.29 10.87
N LYS A 76 -4.74 -11.17 11.69
CA LYS A 76 -5.49 -11.86 12.75
C LYS A 76 -6.11 -10.84 13.71
N HIS A 77 -7.35 -11.09 14.09
CA HIS A 77 -7.99 -10.37 15.18
C HIS A 77 -7.26 -10.70 16.49
N THR A 78 -6.95 -9.66 17.26
CA THR A 78 -6.35 -9.77 18.59
C THR A 78 -7.17 -8.94 19.57
N ASN A 79 -7.14 -9.31 20.85
CA ASN A 79 -7.92 -8.62 21.91
C ASN A 79 -7.49 -7.16 22.13
N TRP A 80 -6.34 -6.75 21.60
CA TRP A 80 -5.76 -5.43 21.82
C TRP A 80 -6.29 -4.36 20.87
N LYS A 81 -6.29 -4.66 19.56
CA LYS A 81 -6.65 -3.67 18.54
C LYS A 81 -7.29 -4.36 17.35
N ARG A 82 -8.45 -3.83 16.92
CA ARG A 82 -9.08 -4.26 15.68
C ARG A 82 -8.12 -4.01 14.50
N PRO A 83 -7.76 -5.06 13.73
CA PRO A 83 -6.90 -4.91 12.58
C PRO A 83 -7.58 -4.04 11.52
N ILE A 84 -6.77 -3.40 10.68
CA ILE A 84 -7.27 -2.69 9.50
C ILE A 84 -7.73 -3.76 8.51
N SER A 85 -8.97 -3.69 8.04
CA SER A 85 -9.56 -4.69 7.14
C SER A 85 -8.77 -4.83 5.84
N ALA A 86 -8.80 -6.04 5.25
CA ALA A 86 -8.16 -6.31 3.97
C ALA A 86 -8.64 -5.35 2.86
N ALA A 87 -9.94 -5.02 2.84
CA ALA A 87 -10.51 -4.11 1.87
C ALA A 87 -9.95 -2.68 2.00
N THR A 88 -9.86 -2.14 3.22
CA THR A 88 -9.25 -0.82 3.47
C THR A 88 -7.78 -0.79 3.07
N ARG A 89 -7.04 -1.88 3.37
CA ARG A 89 -5.63 -2.02 3.01
C ARG A 89 -5.43 -2.03 1.49
N LEU A 90 -6.29 -2.75 0.78
CA LEU A 90 -6.28 -2.81 -0.67
C LEU A 90 -6.64 -1.45 -1.29
N ALA A 91 -7.75 -0.83 -0.89
CA ALA A 91 -8.17 0.47 -1.41
C ALA A 91 -7.10 1.56 -1.21
N LEU A 92 -6.48 1.60 -0.03
CA LEU A 92 -5.37 2.51 0.26
C LEU A 92 -4.19 2.30 -0.70
N THR A 93 -3.84 1.04 -0.97
CA THR A 93 -2.70 0.70 -1.83
C THR A 93 -3.00 1.00 -3.28
N ILE A 94 -4.20 0.65 -3.76
CA ILE A 94 -4.65 0.96 -5.12
C ILE A 94 -4.67 2.47 -5.34
N ARG A 95 -5.20 3.25 -4.38
CA ARG A 95 -5.14 4.72 -4.46
C ARG A 95 -3.70 5.23 -4.60
N HIS A 96 -2.77 4.68 -3.82
CA HIS A 96 -1.35 5.04 -3.92
C HIS A 96 -0.76 4.74 -5.30
N LEU A 97 -1.02 3.55 -5.85
CA LEU A 97 -0.50 3.11 -7.15
C LEU A 97 -1.14 3.89 -8.31
N ALA A 98 -2.43 4.23 -8.19
CA ALA A 98 -3.19 4.93 -9.21
C ALA A 98 -2.77 6.40 -9.40
N THR A 99 -2.36 7.08 -8.33
CA THR A 99 -2.11 8.54 -8.35
C THR A 99 -0.71 8.96 -7.93
N GLY A 100 0.10 8.04 -7.39
CA GLY A 100 1.41 8.38 -6.81
C GLY A 100 1.32 9.17 -5.50
N GLU A 101 0.14 9.23 -4.89
CA GLU A 101 -0.12 10.08 -3.72
C GLU A 101 0.78 9.74 -2.52
N SER A 102 1.28 10.76 -1.83
CA SER A 102 2.20 10.54 -0.72
C SER A 102 1.55 9.75 0.43
N LYS A 103 2.36 8.90 1.07
CA LYS A 103 1.94 8.14 2.27
C LYS A 103 1.47 9.05 3.42
N ARG A 104 1.91 10.33 3.42
CA ARG A 104 1.43 11.36 4.36
C ARG A 104 -0.01 11.75 4.08
N SER A 105 -0.34 12.02 2.82
CA SER A 105 -1.70 12.39 2.43
C SER A 105 -2.68 11.25 2.71
N LEU A 106 -2.31 10.02 2.31
CA LEU A 106 -3.11 8.82 2.58
C LEU A 106 -3.32 8.58 4.09
N SER A 107 -2.31 8.90 4.91
CA SER A 107 -2.44 8.81 6.37
C SER A 107 -3.54 9.71 6.93
N TYR A 108 -3.70 10.91 6.37
CA TYR A 108 -4.77 11.83 6.76
C TYR A 108 -6.13 11.35 6.24
N GLN A 109 -6.22 10.99 4.95
CA GLN A 109 -7.49 10.57 4.33
C GLN A 109 -8.06 9.29 4.94
N TYR A 110 -7.22 8.27 5.11
CA TYR A 110 -7.65 6.99 5.65
C TYR A 110 -7.59 6.95 7.17
N LEU A 111 -7.13 8.00 7.86
CA LEU A 111 -6.98 8.04 9.32
C LEU A 111 -6.15 6.86 9.85
N ILE A 112 -5.05 6.54 9.16
CA ILE A 112 -4.09 5.47 9.50
C ILE A 112 -2.74 6.10 9.77
N GLY A 113 -2.00 5.62 10.77
CA GLY A 113 -0.67 6.15 11.08
C GLY A 113 0.31 5.99 9.90
N ARG A 114 1.16 6.99 9.67
CA ARG A 114 2.07 7.03 8.50
C ARG A 114 2.95 5.78 8.35
N SER A 115 3.53 5.28 9.45
CA SER A 115 4.32 4.04 9.43
C SER A 115 3.47 2.82 9.03
N THR A 116 2.23 2.75 9.53
CA THR A 116 1.28 1.70 9.17
C THR A 116 0.86 1.80 7.70
N VAL A 117 0.66 3.01 7.16
CA VAL A 117 0.41 3.21 5.72
C VAL A 117 1.58 2.67 4.89
N THR A 118 2.82 2.99 5.25
CA THR A 118 4.01 2.46 4.55
C THR A 118 4.04 0.94 4.55
N LEU A 119 3.80 0.33 5.71
CA LEU A 119 3.76 -1.13 5.83
C LEU A 119 2.63 -1.74 4.98
N ILE A 120 1.43 -1.17 5.02
CA ILE A 120 0.28 -1.62 4.24
C ILE A 120 0.60 -1.61 2.75
N VAL A 121 1.15 -0.49 2.25
CA VAL A 121 1.50 -0.35 0.83
C VAL A 121 2.51 -1.42 0.42
N ALA A 122 3.57 -1.63 1.21
CA ALA A 122 4.57 -2.65 0.91
C ALA A 122 3.98 -4.07 0.92
N GLU A 123 3.31 -4.46 2.01
CA GLU A 123 2.72 -5.81 2.16
C GLU A 123 1.67 -6.09 1.09
N THR A 124 0.84 -5.10 0.74
CA THR A 124 -0.25 -5.28 -0.21
C THR A 124 0.27 -5.28 -1.65
N THR A 125 1.26 -4.44 -1.99
CA THR A 125 1.87 -4.46 -3.33
C THR A 125 2.56 -5.79 -3.59
N GLU A 126 3.28 -6.33 -2.60
CA GLU A 126 3.90 -7.65 -2.70
C GLU A 126 2.85 -8.77 -2.85
N ALA A 127 1.74 -8.68 -2.10
CA ALA A 127 0.64 -9.63 -2.24
C ALA A 127 0.01 -9.60 -3.65
N ILE A 128 -0.20 -8.41 -4.21
CA ILE A 128 -0.70 -8.23 -5.58
C ILE A 128 0.30 -8.84 -6.58
N TRP A 129 1.57 -8.45 -6.49
CA TRP A 129 2.62 -8.92 -7.40
C TRP A 129 2.72 -10.45 -7.40
N THR A 130 2.85 -11.05 -6.21
CA THR A 130 3.01 -12.50 -6.08
C THR A 130 1.78 -13.28 -6.53
N SER A 131 0.58 -12.72 -6.38
CA SER A 131 -0.66 -13.39 -6.81
C SER A 131 -0.97 -13.22 -8.30
N MET A 132 -0.55 -12.12 -8.93
CA MET A 132 -1.00 -11.77 -10.28
C MET A 132 0.09 -11.81 -11.35
N LYS A 133 1.38 -11.79 -11.00
CA LYS A 133 2.47 -11.68 -11.99
C LYS A 133 2.39 -12.71 -13.11
N SER A 134 2.00 -13.96 -12.82
CA SER A 134 1.89 -15.02 -13.82
C SER A 134 0.69 -14.86 -14.77
N GLN A 135 -0.38 -14.21 -14.30
CA GLN A 135 -1.58 -13.97 -15.10
C GLN A 135 -1.41 -12.73 -15.99
N CYS A 136 -0.65 -11.73 -15.51
CA CYS A 136 -0.49 -10.45 -16.21
C CYS A 136 0.77 -10.38 -17.09
N LEU A 137 1.83 -11.13 -16.74
CA LEU A 137 3.12 -11.07 -17.43
C LEU A 137 3.49 -12.44 -17.96
N LYS A 138 3.70 -12.52 -19.28
CA LYS A 138 4.39 -13.66 -19.88
C LYS A 138 5.88 -13.56 -19.54
N PRO A 139 6.55 -14.65 -19.14
CA PRO A 139 7.99 -14.62 -18.92
C PRO A 139 8.68 -14.20 -20.23
N PRO A 140 9.48 -13.12 -20.23
CA PRO A 140 10.09 -12.64 -21.45
C PRO A 140 11.16 -13.63 -21.92
N THR A 141 11.19 -13.90 -23.22
CA THR A 141 12.22 -14.69 -23.88
C THR A 141 13.28 -13.78 -24.50
N GLN A 142 14.45 -14.33 -24.83
CA GLN A 142 15.48 -13.60 -25.58
C GLN A 142 14.93 -13.00 -26.89
N SER A 143 14.09 -13.75 -27.61
CA SER A 143 13.43 -13.26 -28.83
C SER A 143 12.47 -12.09 -28.56
N THR A 144 11.79 -12.09 -27.41
CA THR A 144 10.92 -10.98 -26.99
C THR A 144 11.76 -9.72 -26.75
N PHE A 145 12.90 -9.85 -26.06
CA PHE A 145 13.81 -8.73 -25.84
C PHE A 145 14.41 -8.20 -27.14
N GLN A 146 14.86 -9.07 -28.05
CA GLN A 146 15.37 -8.68 -29.36
C GLN A 146 14.32 -7.86 -30.14
N THR A 147 13.07 -8.33 -30.15
CA THR A 147 11.97 -7.63 -30.83
C THR A 147 11.69 -6.25 -30.21
N ILE A 148 11.80 -6.11 -28.89
CA ILE A 148 11.62 -4.82 -28.21
C ILE A 148 12.79 -3.89 -28.55
N ALA A 149 14.03 -4.38 -28.50
CA ALA A 149 15.23 -3.62 -28.83
C ALA A 149 15.19 -3.12 -30.28
N ASP A 150 14.82 -3.97 -31.24
CA ASP A 150 14.68 -3.60 -32.65
C ASP A 150 13.59 -2.53 -32.86
N LYS A 151 12.47 -2.63 -32.13
CA LYS A 151 11.41 -1.61 -32.17
C LYS A 151 11.87 -0.27 -31.60
N PHE A 152 12.68 -0.28 -30.54
CA PHE A 152 13.26 0.94 -29.98
C PHE A 152 14.26 1.57 -30.95
N LEU A 153 15.18 0.77 -31.50
CA LEU A 153 16.13 1.20 -32.52
C LEU A 153 15.42 1.84 -33.71
N ARG A 154 14.42 1.17 -34.31
CA ARG A 154 13.69 1.72 -35.47
C ARG A 154 12.92 3.00 -35.18
N ARG A 155 12.41 3.17 -33.96
CA ARG A 155 11.54 4.30 -33.61
C ARG A 155 12.32 5.52 -33.14
N TRP A 156 13.46 5.30 -32.50
CA TRP A 156 14.21 6.34 -31.80
C TRP A 156 15.67 6.46 -32.29
N ASP A 157 16.05 5.68 -33.29
CA ASP A 157 17.40 5.58 -33.84
C ASP A 157 18.46 5.39 -32.75
N PHE A 158 18.09 4.66 -31.70
CA PHE A 158 18.93 4.42 -30.52
C PHE A 158 19.79 3.19 -30.77
N PRO A 159 21.09 3.34 -31.11
CA PRO A 159 21.96 2.20 -31.41
C PRO A 159 22.16 1.40 -30.13
N ASN A 160 21.96 0.08 -30.20
CA ASN A 160 22.26 -0.84 -29.10
C ASN A 160 23.76 -1.15 -29.05
#